data_AF-A0AAV5SRV9-F1
#
_entry.id   AF-A0AAV5SRV9-F1
#
_cell.length_a   1.000
_cell.length_b   1.000
_cell.length_c   1.000
_cell.angle_alpha   90.00
_cell.angle_beta   90.00
_cell.angle_gamma   90.00
#
_symmetry.space_group_name_H-M   'P 1'
#
loop_
_entity.id
_entity.type
_entity.pdbx_description
1 polymer ?
#
loop_
_entity_poly.entity_id
_entity_poly.type
_entity_poly.pdbx_seq_one_letter_code
_entity_poly.pdbx_strand_id
1 'polypeptide(L)'
;SLDEWKGWRTGNQCVCELNGKKNEASVKWIGRLKELIGVHAGVQFDDPVGVGTGLYQGEEVFRTAPNHAGFVRLSGISRPVVSNPSNAHPSTDLSQKEKKEKNVGMRSEEKE
;
A
#
# COMPACT_ATOMS: atom_id res chain seq x y z
N SER A 1 16.54 -5.48 -0.32
CA SER A 1 16.12 -6.23 -1.51
C SER A 1 14.61 -6.14 -1.61
N LEU A 2 14.05 -5.67 -2.73
CA LEU A 2 12.58 -5.50 -2.89
C LEU A 2 11.82 -6.84 -2.83
N ASP A 3 12.55 -7.93 -3.06
CA ASP A 3 12.06 -9.31 -3.11
C ASP A 3 11.64 -9.88 -1.75
N GLU A 4 12.17 -9.37 -0.64
CA GLU A 4 11.96 -9.97 0.69
C GLU A 4 10.49 -9.95 1.12
N TRP A 5 9.75 -8.91 0.71
CA TRP A 5 8.36 -8.70 1.08
C TRP A 5 7.42 -8.77 -0.13
N LYS A 6 7.85 -9.40 -1.23
CA LYS A 6 7.05 -9.50 -2.47
C LYS A 6 6.58 -8.11 -2.97
N GLY A 7 7.42 -7.09 -2.84
CA GLY A 7 7.10 -5.71 -3.24
C GLY A 7 6.15 -4.94 -2.31
N TRP A 8 5.83 -5.46 -1.11
CA TRP A 8 5.13 -4.69 -0.08
C TRP A 8 6.07 -3.75 0.65
N ARG A 9 5.56 -2.55 0.96
CA ARG A 9 6.26 -1.52 1.76
C ARG A 9 5.27 -0.73 2.60
N THR A 10 5.78 -0.08 3.64
CA THR A 10 5.01 0.92 4.40
C THR A 10 4.44 2.00 3.47
N GLY A 11 3.22 2.43 3.73
CA GLY A 11 2.45 3.38 2.90
C GLY A 11 1.74 2.74 1.71
N ASN A 12 1.93 1.45 1.40
CA ASN A 12 1.11 0.78 0.39
C ASN A 12 -0.32 0.59 0.88
N GLN A 13 -1.26 0.82 -0.02
CA GLN A 13 -2.65 0.46 0.18
C GLN A 13 -2.83 -1.05 -0.02
N CYS A 14 -3.68 -1.65 0.80
CA CYS A 14 -3.98 -3.06 0.80
C CYS A 14 -5.44 -3.31 1.16
N VAL A 15 -5.92 -4.50 0.81
CA VAL A 15 -7.22 -5.02 1.23
C VAL A 15 -6.97 -6.26 2.06
N CYS A 16 -7.59 -6.31 3.23
CA CYS A 16 -7.55 -7.48 4.11
C CYS A 16 -8.96 -7.86 4.56
N GLU A 17 -9.13 -9.14 4.89
CA GLU A 17 -10.43 -9.67 5.32
C GLU A 17 -10.51 -9.67 6.85
N LEU A 18 -11.49 -8.95 7.40
CA LEU A 18 -11.84 -8.98 8.82
C LEU A 18 -13.32 -9.31 8.94
N ASN A 19 -13.66 -10.26 9.80
CA ASN A 19 -15.05 -10.68 10.06
C ASN A 19 -15.82 -11.04 8.77
N GLY A 20 -15.15 -11.68 7.80
CA GLY A 20 -15.73 -12.06 6.50
C GLY A 20 -16.00 -10.88 5.55
N LYS A 21 -15.51 -9.68 5.86
CA LYS A 21 -15.62 -8.49 5.01
C LYS A 21 -14.23 -8.04 4.56
N LYS A 22 -14.12 -7.60 3.31
CA LYS A 22 -12.92 -6.93 2.80
C LYS A 22 -12.90 -5.49 3.31
N ASN A 23 -11.78 -5.09 3.90
CA ASN A 23 -11.57 -3.75 4.43
C ASN A 23 -10.31 -3.17 3.81
N GLU A 24 -10.39 -1.91 3.41
CA GLU A 24 -9.26 -1.14 2.92
C GLU A 24 -8.38 -0.68 4.08
N ALA A 25 -7.07 -0.75 3.88
CA ALA A 25 -6.11 -0.36 4.89
C ALA A 25 -4.78 0.06 4.26
N SER A 26 -4.00 0.83 5.02
CA SER A 26 -2.64 1.20 4.66
C SER A 26 -1.61 0.45 5.50
N VAL A 27 -0.56 -0.07 4.86
CA VAL A 27 0.54 -0.75 5.56
C VAL A 27 1.34 0.28 6.36
N LYS A 28 1.48 0.06 7.67
CA LYS A 28 2.29 0.89 8.58
C LYS A 28 3.58 0.22 9.00
N TRP A 29 3.62 -1.10 9.01
CA TRP A 29 4.78 -1.88 9.42
C TRP A 29 4.80 -3.22 8.70
N ILE A 30 6.00 -3.77 8.45
CA ILE A 30 6.20 -5.13 7.94
C ILE A 30 7.34 -5.75 8.72
N GLY A 31 7.13 -6.96 9.24
CA GLY A 31 8.20 -7.68 9.92
C GLY A 31 7.73 -8.97 10.60
N ARG A 32 8.59 -9.50 11.46
CA ARG A 32 8.30 -10.68 12.29
C ARG A 32 7.97 -10.22 13.70
N LEU A 33 6.89 -10.74 14.26
CA LEU A 33 6.54 -10.55 15.67
C LEU A 33 7.05 -11.77 16.44
N LYS A 34 7.65 -11.55 17.62
CA LYS A 34 8.33 -12.60 18.39
C LYS A 34 7.45 -13.83 18.62
N GLU A 35 6.15 -13.61 18.84
CA GLU A 35 5.18 -14.64 19.18
C GLU A 35 4.33 -15.14 18.00
N LEU A 36 4.55 -14.62 16.78
CA LEU A 36 3.82 -15.05 15.59
C LEU A 36 4.75 -15.66 14.54
N ILE A 37 4.31 -16.78 13.98
CA ILE A 37 5.05 -17.47 12.92
C ILE A 37 4.93 -16.71 11.60
N GLY A 38 6.09 -16.41 11.00
CA GLY A 38 6.17 -15.81 9.68
C GLY A 38 6.06 -14.29 9.71
N VAL A 39 5.71 -13.73 8.56
CA VAL A 39 5.74 -12.30 8.29
C VAL A 39 4.37 -11.69 8.46
N HIS A 40 4.32 -10.58 9.18
CA HIS A 40 3.11 -9.83 9.45
C HIS A 40 3.23 -8.41 8.92
N ALA A 41 2.09 -7.86 8.52
CA ALA A 41 1.90 -6.45 8.25
C ALA A 41 1.10 -5.85 9.40
N GLY A 42 1.61 -4.74 9.95
CA GLY A 42 0.82 -3.81 10.73
C GLY A 42 0.08 -2.90 9.76
N VAL A 43 -1.25 -2.87 9.84
CA VAL A 43 -2.10 -2.07 8.94
C VAL A 43 -2.94 -1.08 9.73
N GLN A 44 -3.20 0.08 9.13
CA GLN A 44 -4.17 1.05 9.60
C GLN A 44 -5.40 1.03 8.70
N PHE A 45 -6.55 0.71 9.28
CA PHE A 45 -7.86 0.83 8.63
C PHE A 45 -8.32 2.29 8.60
N ASP A 46 -9.07 2.65 7.56
CA ASP A 46 -9.71 3.97 7.49
C ASP A 46 -10.89 4.08 8.46
N ASP A 47 -11.61 2.97 8.67
CA ASP A 47 -12.70 2.83 9.64
C ASP A 47 -12.24 2.14 10.94
N PRO A 48 -12.95 2.34 12.08
CA PRO A 48 -12.62 1.74 13.38
C PRO A 48 -13.03 0.25 13.45
N VAL A 49 -12.56 -0.55 12.50
CA VAL A 49 -12.86 -1.99 12.36
C VAL A 49 -11.73 -2.91 12.85
N GLY A 50 -10.59 -2.31 13.19
CA GLY A 50 -9.45 -2.99 13.80
C GLY A 50 -9.63 -3.21 15.31
N VAL A 51 -8.59 -3.75 15.94
CA VAL A 51 -8.63 -4.21 17.35
C VAL A 51 -7.62 -3.50 18.26
N GLY A 52 -6.89 -2.50 17.76
CA GLY A 52 -5.87 -1.84 18.55
C GLY A 52 -5.40 -0.49 18.02
N THR A 53 -4.27 -0.06 18.55
CA THR A 53 -3.61 1.23 18.27
C THR A 53 -2.24 1.08 17.58
N GLY A 54 -1.82 -0.16 17.31
CA GLY A 54 -0.50 -0.52 16.77
C GLY A 54 0.49 -1.00 17.84
N LEU A 55 0.01 -1.17 19.08
CA LEU A 55 0.70 -1.88 20.15
C LEU A 55 0.65 -3.40 19.93
N TYR A 56 1.79 -4.07 20.13
CA TYR A 56 1.87 -5.52 20.20
C TYR A 56 2.61 -5.94 21.47
N GLN A 57 1.93 -6.66 22.37
CA GLN A 57 2.47 -7.08 23.67
C GLN A 57 3.12 -5.95 24.50
N GLY A 58 2.52 -4.75 24.46
CA GLY A 58 3.01 -3.59 25.21
C GLY A 58 4.10 -2.78 24.51
N GLU A 59 4.59 -3.23 23.35
CA GLU A 59 5.55 -2.48 22.52
C GLU A 59 4.81 -1.73 21.39
N GLU A 60 5.14 -0.45 21.19
CA GLU A 60 4.62 0.33 20.06
C GLU A 60 5.38 -0.05 18.77
N VAL A 61 4.73 -0.86 17.94
CA VAL A 61 5.28 -1.26 16.64
C VAL A 61 4.99 -0.19 15.58
N PHE A 62 3.81 0.40 15.66
CA PHE A 62 3.37 1.55 14.88
C PHE A 62 2.23 2.26 15.64
N ARG A 63 1.78 3.41 15.13
CA ARG A 63 0.74 4.21 15.79
C ARG A 63 -0.46 4.46 14.87
N THR A 64 -1.66 4.23 15.40
CA THR A 64 -2.96 4.55 14.78
C THR A 64 -3.94 5.11 15.81
N ALA A 65 -5.10 5.57 15.32
CA ALA A 65 -6.25 5.81 16.18
C ALA A 65 -6.75 4.49 16.83
N PRO A 66 -7.45 4.56 17.99
CA PRO A 66 -8.02 3.39 18.64
C PRO A 66 -8.99 2.62 17.73
N ASN A 67 -8.88 1.30 17.69
CA ASN A 67 -9.66 0.41 16.83
C ASN A 67 -9.36 0.55 15.33
N HIS A 68 -8.24 1.18 14.94
CA HIS A 68 -7.82 1.24 13.53
C HIS A 68 -6.63 0.33 13.22
N ALA A 69 -5.98 -0.27 14.22
CA ALA A 69 -4.84 -1.16 13.96
C ALA A 69 -5.28 -2.60 13.72
N GLY A 70 -4.58 -3.25 12.79
CA GLY A 70 -4.60 -4.70 12.62
C GLY A 70 -3.19 -5.25 12.43
N PHE A 71 -2.95 -6.45 12.97
CA PHE A 71 -1.79 -7.28 12.61
C PHE A 71 -2.29 -8.46 11.80
N VAL A 72 -1.89 -8.55 10.54
CA VAL A 72 -2.34 -9.59 9.60
C VAL A 72 -1.13 -10.25 8.95
N ARG A 73 -1.26 -11.51 8.52
CA ARG A 73 -0.19 -12.16 7.75
C ARG A 73 0.02 -11.41 6.44
N LEU A 74 1.28 -11.16 6.08
CA LEU A 74 1.61 -10.49 4.82
C LEU A 74 1.11 -11.28 3.60
N SER A 75 0.97 -12.61 3.72
CA SER A 75 0.40 -13.46 2.67
C SER A 75 -1.13 -13.37 2.55
N GLY A 76 -1.82 -12.80 3.54
CA GLY A 76 -3.28 -12.67 3.59
C GLY A 76 -3.81 -11.31 3.15
N ILE A 77 -2.93 -10.37 2.78
CA ILE A 77 -3.31 -9.07 2.23
C ILE A 77 -3.21 -9.08 0.70
N SER A 78 -4.08 -8.30 0.06
CA SER A 78 -4.15 -8.17 -1.39
C SER A 78 -3.99 -6.72 -1.83
N ARG A 79 -3.58 -6.50 -3.08
CA ARG A 79 -3.57 -5.16 -3.68
C ARG A 79 -5.03 -4.68 -3.84
N PRO A 80 -5.34 -3.40 -3.59
CA PRO A 80 -6.64 -2.85 -3.93
C PRO A 80 -6.89 -2.99 -5.43
N VAL A 81 -8.10 -3.40 -5.80
CA VAL A 81 -8.51 -3.44 -7.20
C VAL A 81 -8.87 -2.03 -7.64
N VAL A 82 -7.93 -1.34 -8.29
CA VAL A 82 -8.24 -0.08 -8.96
C VAL A 82 -9.06 -0.40 -10.20
N SER A 83 -10.38 -0.25 -10.13
CA SER A 83 -11.27 -0.40 -11.29
C SER A 83 -11.12 0.81 -12.21
N ASN A 84 -10.10 0.78 -13.07
CA ASN A 84 -10.03 1.63 -14.24
C ASN A 84 -10.74 0.89 -15.39
N PRO A 85 -11.93 1.30 -15.88
CA PRO A 85 -12.58 0.68 -17.04
C PRO A 85 -11.88 1.02 -18.38
N SER A 86 -10.65 1.53 -18.35
CA SER A 86 -9.87 1.85 -19.55
C SER A 86 -8.38 1.66 -19.22
N ASN A 87 -7.73 0.73 -19.93
CA ASN A 87 -6.35 0.27 -19.74
C ASN A 87 -6.06 -0.54 -18.47
N ALA A 88 -6.52 -1.80 -18.45
CA ALA A 88 -5.97 -2.84 -17.61
C ALA A 88 -4.55 -3.21 -18.07
N HIS A 89 -3.56 -2.41 -17.68
CA HIS A 89 -2.20 -2.93 -17.52
C HIS A 89 -2.07 -3.40 -16.07
N PRO A 90 -1.94 -4.71 -15.79
CA PRO A 90 -1.50 -5.14 -14.48
C PRO A 90 -0.14 -4.46 -14.25
N SER A 91 -0.04 -3.67 -13.17
CA SER A 91 1.24 -3.14 -12.72
C SER A 91 2.07 -4.30 -12.17
N THR A 92 2.58 -5.10 -13.10
CA THR A 92 3.83 -5.83 -12.91
C THR A 92 4.91 -4.78 -12.90
N ASP A 93 5.68 -4.78 -11.82
CA ASP A 93 6.97 -4.13 -11.71
C ASP A 93 7.78 -4.37 -13.00
N LEU A 94 8.13 -3.28 -13.71
CA LEU A 94 9.36 -3.06 -14.49
C LEU A 94 9.19 -1.91 -15.49
N SER A 95 10.06 -0.92 -15.33
CA SER A 95 10.58 -0.01 -16.36
C SER A 95 9.74 1.19 -16.84
N GLN A 96 10.50 2.27 -17.07
CA GLN A 96 10.20 3.43 -17.93
C GLN A 96 9.40 4.59 -17.29
N LYS A 97 10.14 5.48 -16.63
CA LYS A 97 9.85 6.92 -16.73
C LYS A 97 11.02 7.60 -17.43
N GLU A 98 11.16 7.36 -18.73
CA GLU A 98 11.89 8.28 -19.59
C GLU A 98 10.95 9.40 -20.03
N LYS A 99 11.40 10.62 -19.73
CA LYS A 99 11.13 11.92 -20.37
C LYS A 99 9.69 12.28 -20.74
N LYS A 100 9.12 13.15 -19.89
CA LYS A 100 8.03 14.06 -20.26
C LYS A 100 8.56 15.11 -21.24
N GLU A 101 7.84 15.23 -22.34
CA GLU A 101 8.02 16.11 -23.49
C GLU A 101 8.13 17.59 -23.11
N LYS A 102 9.04 18.31 -23.78
CA LYS A 102 9.03 19.77 -23.86
C LYS A 102 8.30 20.14 -25.15
N ASN A 103 7.12 20.73 -25.03
CA ASN A 103 6.47 21.44 -26.13
C ASN A 103 6.06 22.84 -25.65
N VAL A 104 6.82 23.84 -26.09
CA VAL A 104 6.47 25.27 -26.18
C VAL A 104 7.37 25.75 -27.32
N GLY A 105 6.94 26.39 -28.39
CA GLY A 105 5.69 27.06 -28.71
C GLY A 105 6.03 28.00 -29.88
N MET A 106 5.09 28.15 -30.80
CA MET A 106 5.14 28.95 -32.02
C MET A 106 5.72 30.37 -31.83
N ARG A 107 6.42 30.88 -32.85
CA ARG A 107 6.42 32.32 -33.17
C ARG A 107 6.53 32.56 -34.69
N SER A 108 5.69 33.48 -35.11
CA SER A 108 5.29 33.93 -36.46
C SER A 108 6.30 34.91 -37.10
N GLU A 109 5.90 35.40 -38.30
CA GLU A 109 6.38 36.57 -39.10
C GLU A 109 7.34 36.20 -40.25
N GLU A 110 6.94 36.25 -41.53
CA GLU A 110 6.58 37.37 -42.44
C GLU A 110 7.80 37.95 -43.21
N LYS A 111 7.61 38.11 -44.54
CA LYS A 111 8.41 38.87 -45.54
C LYS A 111 9.75 38.25 -45.97
N GLU A 112 10.15 38.26 -47.25
CA GLU A 112 9.83 39.10 -48.42
C GLU A 112 9.73 38.25 -49.70
#